data_AF-A0A535WTF9-F1
#
_entry.id   AF-A0A535WTF9-F1
#
_cell.length_a   1.000
_cell.length_b   1.000
_cell.length_c   1.000
_cell.angle_alpha   90.00
_cell.angle_beta   90.00
_cell.angle_gamma   90.00
#
_symmetry.space_group_name_H-M   'P 1'
#
loop_
_entity.id
_entity.type
_entity.pdbx_description
1 polymer ?
#
loop_
_entity_poly.entity_id
_entity_poly.type
_entity_poly.pdbx_seq_one_letter_code
_entity_poly.pdbx_strand_id
1 'polypeptide(L)'
;LKRTDANSKELADQARHGGFFYLVGGDPGLVAQVLRGSRVWRAIFEAWLGGAALAGSSAGAMALCSHTLIRAGWPDRTNRRPTDALGVVPDTAVLPHYDTFGHRWVESAQRELPDVTLLGIDERSAAFWSDGQWRAAGPGAVTVIHGPKTSPFASGMEITGLATPARMLPTQSGPTGN
;
A
#
# COMPACT_ATOMS: atom_id res chain seq x y z
N LEU A 1 -0.89 5.46 -16.78
CA LEU A 1 -0.32 6.76 -16.39
C LEU A 1 1.20 6.67 -16.41
N LYS A 2 1.86 7.62 -17.07
CA LYS A 2 3.30 7.88 -16.95
C LYS A 2 3.53 9.04 -15.96
N ARG A 3 4.79 9.29 -15.61
CA ARG A 3 5.16 10.37 -14.68
C ARG A 3 4.71 11.77 -15.14
N THR A 4 4.67 12.00 -16.44
CA THR A 4 4.15 13.23 -17.05
C THR A 4 2.66 13.41 -16.76
N ASP A 5 1.87 12.35 -16.96
CA ASP A 5 0.43 12.35 -16.71
C ASP A 5 0.16 12.60 -15.21
N ALA A 6 0.94 11.97 -14.33
CA ALA A 6 0.80 12.14 -12.88
C ALA A 6 1.08 13.59 -12.40
N ASN A 7 1.75 14.40 -13.23
CA ASN A 7 2.01 15.81 -12.97
C ASN A 7 1.18 16.77 -13.83
N SER A 8 0.23 16.26 -14.63
CA SER A 8 -0.75 17.11 -15.33
C SER A 8 -1.56 17.89 -14.31
N LYS A 9 -1.75 19.19 -14.59
CA LYS A 9 -2.61 20.05 -13.79
C LYS A 9 -4.07 19.63 -13.97
N GLU A 10 -4.45 19.33 -15.20
CA GLU A 10 -5.80 18.96 -15.60
C GLU A 10 -6.24 17.66 -14.91
N LEU A 11 -5.39 16.63 -14.89
CA LEU A 11 -5.68 15.38 -14.19
C LEU A 11 -5.71 15.57 -12.67
N ALA A 12 -4.86 16.44 -12.11
CA ALA A 12 -4.91 16.76 -10.68
C ALA A 12 -6.20 17.51 -10.33
N ASP A 13 -6.65 18.45 -11.17
CA ASP A 13 -7.90 19.19 -10.98
C ASP A 13 -9.11 18.26 -11.07
N GLN A 14 -9.11 17.30 -12.00
CA GLN A 14 -10.13 16.24 -12.07
C GLN A 14 -10.10 15.37 -10.80
N ALA A 15 -8.91 14.96 -10.35
CA ALA A 15 -8.76 14.12 -9.17
C ALA A 15 -9.29 14.79 -7.90
N ARG A 16 -9.19 16.11 -7.73
CA ARG A 16 -9.76 16.78 -6.54
C ARG A 16 -11.28 16.63 -6.39
N HIS A 17 -11.98 16.35 -7.49
CA HIS A 17 -13.44 16.22 -7.51
C HIS A 17 -13.89 14.75 -7.57
N GLY A 18 -12.96 13.79 -7.52
CA GLY A 18 -13.29 12.37 -7.55
C GLY A 18 -13.87 11.88 -6.22
N GLY A 19 -14.93 11.07 -6.27
CA GLY A 19 -15.53 10.44 -5.07
C GLY A 19 -14.97 9.05 -4.75
N PHE A 20 -14.27 8.42 -5.69
CA PHE A 20 -13.65 7.10 -5.50
C PHE A 20 -12.42 6.94 -6.38
N PHE A 21 -11.34 6.43 -5.79
CA PHE A 21 -10.09 6.12 -6.48
C PHE A 21 -9.71 4.68 -6.24
N TYR A 22 -9.34 4.00 -7.32
CA TYR A 22 -8.94 2.60 -7.28
C TYR A 22 -7.60 2.40 -7.98
N LEU A 23 -6.57 2.02 -7.21
CA LEU A 23 -5.26 1.66 -7.73
C LEU A 23 -5.27 0.18 -8.14
N VAL A 24 -5.31 -0.08 -9.45
CA VAL A 24 -5.32 -1.44 -9.99
C VAL A 24 -3.98 -2.16 -9.80
N GLY A 25 -4.02 -3.49 -9.91
CA GLY A 25 -2.83 -4.34 -9.94
C GLY A 25 -1.91 -4.07 -11.14
N GLY A 26 -0.69 -4.60 -11.09
CA GLY A 26 0.37 -4.35 -12.08
C GLY A 26 1.76 -4.48 -11.47
N ASP A 27 2.66 -3.55 -11.79
CA ASP A 27 3.98 -3.49 -11.15
C ASP A 27 3.94 -2.59 -9.90
N PRO A 28 4.22 -3.15 -8.70
CA PRO A 28 4.15 -2.39 -7.44
C PRO A 28 5.16 -1.24 -7.34
N GLY A 29 6.33 -1.39 -7.98
CA GLY A 29 7.34 -0.34 -8.00
C GLY A 29 6.93 0.82 -8.92
N LEU A 30 6.36 0.51 -10.08
CA LEU A 30 5.93 1.50 -11.05
C LEU A 30 4.79 2.39 -10.52
N VAL A 31 3.79 1.82 -9.83
CA VAL A 31 2.69 2.59 -9.26
C VAL A 31 3.22 3.63 -8.27
N ALA A 32 4.06 3.20 -7.33
CA ALA A 32 4.71 4.09 -6.36
C ALA A 32 5.58 5.15 -7.06
N GLN A 33 6.43 4.74 -7.99
CA GLN A 33 7.34 5.64 -8.73
C GLN A 33 6.58 6.71 -9.53
N VAL A 34 5.49 6.34 -10.19
CA VAL A 34 4.71 7.27 -11.02
C VAL A 34 3.92 8.25 -10.17
N LEU A 35 3.34 7.82 -9.05
CA LEU A 35 2.43 8.64 -8.26
C LEU A 35 3.11 9.40 -7.11
N ARG A 36 4.12 8.83 -6.44
CA ARG A 36 4.76 9.45 -5.26
C ARG A 36 5.30 10.85 -5.61
N GLY A 37 4.87 11.87 -4.87
CA GLY A 37 5.28 13.28 -5.05
C GLY A 37 4.66 13.97 -6.26
N SER A 38 3.70 13.32 -6.93
CA SER A 38 3.04 13.88 -8.10
C SER A 38 1.84 14.78 -7.72
N ARG A 39 1.46 15.69 -8.62
CA ARG A 39 0.28 16.55 -8.42
C ARG A 39 -1.01 15.75 -8.31
N VAL A 40 -1.16 14.72 -9.15
CA VAL A 40 -2.31 13.83 -9.15
C VAL A 40 -2.41 13.07 -7.83
N TRP A 41 -1.31 12.52 -7.32
CA TRP A 41 -1.33 11.82 -6.03
C TRP A 41 -1.74 12.74 -4.88
N ARG A 42 -1.17 13.95 -4.83
CA ARG A 42 -1.55 14.92 -3.80
C ARG A 42 -3.05 15.24 -3.86
N ALA A 43 -3.60 15.44 -5.06
CA ALA A 43 -5.03 15.68 -5.25
C ALA A 43 -5.91 14.49 -4.82
N ILE A 44 -5.51 13.26 -5.15
CA ILE A 44 -6.20 12.04 -4.69
C ILE A 44 -6.19 11.94 -3.17
N PHE A 45 -5.04 12.20 -2.55
CA PHE A 45 -4.90 12.15 -1.09
C PHE A 45 -5.74 13.22 -0.39
N GLU A 46 -5.75 14.45 -0.92
CA GLU A 46 -6.62 15.53 -0.45
C GLU A 46 -8.11 15.17 -0.58
N ALA A 47 -8.53 14.61 -1.71
CA ALA A 47 -9.90 14.16 -1.93
C ALA A 47 -10.30 13.03 -0.97
N TRP A 48 -9.41 12.06 -0.73
CA TRP A 48 -9.63 10.98 0.23
C TRP A 48 -9.78 11.52 1.67
N LEU A 49 -8.94 12.46 2.09
CA LEU A 49 -9.11 13.15 3.38
C LEU A 49 -10.43 13.94 3.45
N GLY A 50 -10.90 14.44 2.30
CA GLY A 50 -12.20 15.10 2.15
C GLY A 50 -13.41 14.16 2.10
N GLY A 51 -13.22 12.84 2.24
CA GLY A 51 -14.30 11.85 2.31
C GLY A 51 -14.48 10.98 1.07
N ALA A 52 -13.66 11.15 0.04
CA ALA A 52 -13.65 10.20 -1.08
C ALA A 52 -13.13 8.83 -0.63
N ALA A 53 -13.57 7.76 -1.28
CA ALA A 53 -13.04 6.42 -1.03
C ALA A 53 -11.73 6.19 -1.80
N LEU A 54 -10.76 5.51 -1.17
CA LEU A 54 -9.49 5.13 -1.78
C LEU A 54 -9.22 3.66 -1.52
N ALA A 55 -8.98 2.90 -2.59
CA ALA A 55 -8.68 1.47 -2.51
C ALA A 55 -7.58 1.09 -3.50
N GLY A 56 -6.99 -0.08 -3.29
CA GLY A 56 -6.05 -0.68 -4.22
C GLY A 56 -6.09 -2.20 -4.14
N SER A 57 -5.71 -2.87 -5.23
CA SER A 57 -5.58 -4.34 -5.26
C SER A 57 -4.20 -4.76 -5.71
N SER A 58 -3.70 -5.86 -5.14
CA SER A 58 -2.37 -6.41 -5.45
C SER A 58 -1.30 -5.30 -5.38
N ALA A 59 -0.62 -5.00 -6.49
CA ALA A 59 0.34 -3.90 -6.58
C ALA A 59 -0.19 -2.53 -6.11
N GLY A 60 -1.46 -2.21 -6.36
CA GLY A 60 -2.08 -0.98 -5.89
C GLY A 60 -2.25 -0.95 -4.38
N ALA A 61 -2.60 -2.08 -3.75
CA ALA A 61 -2.65 -2.19 -2.29
C ALA A 61 -1.26 -2.01 -1.67
N MET A 62 -0.24 -2.62 -2.27
CA MET A 62 1.15 -2.45 -1.85
C MET A 62 1.62 -0.99 -1.96
N ALA A 63 1.21 -0.30 -3.01
CA ALA A 63 1.56 1.10 -3.22
C ALA A 63 0.92 2.04 -2.18
N LEU A 64 -0.22 1.70 -1.57
CA LEU A 64 -0.87 2.54 -0.56
C LEU A 64 -0.12 2.57 0.78
N CYS A 65 0.73 1.60 1.08
CA CYS A 65 1.46 1.57 2.34
C CYS A 65 2.69 2.50 2.34
N SER A 66 3.39 2.57 3.46
CA SER A 66 4.69 3.27 3.56
C SER A 66 5.75 2.67 2.65
N HIS A 67 5.75 1.34 2.53
CA HIS A 67 6.68 0.57 1.74
C HIS A 67 5.93 -0.38 0.81
N THR A 68 6.48 -0.58 -0.37
CA THR A 68 6.08 -1.63 -1.30
C THR A 68 7.24 -2.60 -1.50
N LEU A 69 6.92 -3.85 -1.80
CA LEU A 69 7.91 -4.92 -1.96
C LEU A 69 8.12 -5.21 -3.45
N ILE A 70 9.34 -4.97 -3.93
CA ILE A 70 9.73 -5.28 -5.29
C ILE A 70 10.67 -6.49 -5.32
N ARG A 71 10.82 -7.10 -6.49
CA ARG A 71 11.72 -8.25 -6.65
C ARG A 71 13.15 -7.83 -6.33
N ALA A 72 13.84 -8.61 -5.50
CA ALA A 72 15.26 -8.41 -5.26
C ALA A 72 16.08 -8.69 -6.53
N GLY A 73 17.26 -8.07 -6.59
CA GLY A 73 18.21 -8.26 -7.69
C GLY A 73 18.89 -9.63 -7.64
N TRP A 74 19.86 -9.84 -8.52
CA TRP A 74 20.73 -11.02 -8.50
C TRP A 74 21.52 -11.07 -7.16
N PRO A 75 21.78 -12.25 -6.56
CA PRO A 75 21.53 -13.61 -7.03
C PRO A 75 20.12 -14.15 -6.73
N ASP A 76 19.47 -13.68 -5.67
CA ASP A 76 18.21 -14.25 -5.20
C ASP A 76 17.01 -13.41 -5.66
N ARG A 77 16.51 -13.76 -6.85
CA ARG A 77 15.32 -13.15 -7.43
C ARG A 77 14.03 -13.63 -6.75
N THR A 78 14.07 -14.53 -5.77
CA THR A 78 12.85 -14.97 -5.06
C THR A 78 12.53 -14.05 -3.89
N ASN A 79 13.56 -13.45 -3.29
CA ASN A 79 13.42 -12.47 -2.23
C ASN A 79 12.75 -11.17 -2.70
N ARG A 80 12.17 -10.48 -1.72
CA ARG A 80 11.67 -9.12 -1.87
C ARG A 80 12.57 -8.13 -1.16
N ARG A 81 12.66 -6.94 -1.73
CA ARG A 81 13.29 -5.78 -1.10
C ARG A 81 12.29 -4.63 -1.04
N PRO A 82 12.36 -3.80 0.00
CA PRO A 82 11.46 -2.66 0.14
C PRO A 82 11.87 -1.51 -0.78
N THR A 83 10.87 -0.69 -1.12
CA THR A 83 11.06 0.67 -1.64
C THR A 83 9.92 1.54 -1.11
N ASP A 84 10.19 2.83 -0.98
CA ASP A 84 9.20 3.83 -0.61
C ASP A 84 7.95 3.78 -1.50
N ALA A 85 6.78 3.84 -0.88
CA ALA A 85 5.47 3.79 -1.55
C ALA A 85 4.67 5.09 -1.34
N LEU A 86 3.35 5.08 -1.24
CA LEU A 86 2.54 6.31 -1.20
C LEU A 86 2.27 6.81 0.22
N GLY A 87 2.37 5.94 1.22
CA GLY A 87 2.35 6.31 2.64
C GLY A 87 0.97 6.60 3.23
N VAL A 88 -0.11 6.05 2.67
CA VAL A 88 -1.45 6.12 3.28
C VAL A 88 -1.50 5.30 4.55
N VAL A 89 -0.94 4.09 4.54
CA VAL A 89 -0.81 3.25 5.75
C VAL A 89 0.66 3.28 6.21
N PRO A 90 1.00 4.05 7.25
CA PRO A 90 2.38 4.17 7.73
C PRO A 90 2.86 2.84 8.33
N ASP A 91 4.18 2.68 8.42
CA ASP A 91 4.86 1.54 9.06
C ASP A 91 4.31 0.17 8.65
N THR A 92 3.91 0.07 7.39
CA THR A 92 3.26 -1.12 6.81
C THR A 92 3.84 -1.47 5.44
N ALA A 93 3.88 -2.77 5.13
CA ALA A 93 4.06 -3.32 3.79
C ALA A 93 3.07 -4.47 3.52
N VAL A 94 2.40 -4.48 2.36
CA VAL A 94 1.43 -5.53 1.99
C VAL A 94 2.10 -6.69 1.27
N LEU A 95 1.67 -7.91 1.62
CA LEU A 95 1.99 -9.16 0.96
C LEU A 95 0.69 -9.66 0.30
N PRO A 96 0.42 -9.29 -0.97
CA PRO A 96 -0.82 -9.68 -1.63
C PRO A 96 -0.78 -11.17 -2.03
N HIS A 97 -1.96 -11.74 -2.30
CA HIS A 97 -2.08 -13.15 -2.66
C HIS A 97 -1.40 -14.06 -1.62
N TYR A 98 -1.63 -13.73 -0.34
CA TYR A 98 -0.87 -14.28 0.77
C TYR A 98 -1.01 -15.81 0.86
N ASP A 99 -2.22 -16.32 0.65
CA ASP A 99 -2.58 -17.73 0.56
C ASP A 99 -1.93 -18.50 -0.61
N THR A 100 -1.51 -17.82 -1.67
CA THR A 100 -0.92 -18.50 -2.86
C THR A 100 0.60 -18.37 -2.92
N PHE A 101 1.13 -17.15 -2.88
CA PHE A 101 2.58 -16.93 -3.00
C PHE A 101 3.11 -15.80 -2.11
N GLY A 102 2.25 -14.90 -1.61
CA GLY A 102 2.67 -13.75 -0.81
C GLY A 102 3.35 -14.17 0.50
N HIS A 103 2.91 -15.27 1.12
CA HIS A 103 3.53 -15.82 2.34
C HIS A 103 5.02 -16.14 2.20
N ARG A 104 5.50 -16.42 0.98
CA ARG A 104 6.91 -16.73 0.72
C ARG A 104 7.82 -15.52 0.88
N TRP A 105 7.26 -14.31 0.97
CA TRP A 105 8.05 -13.08 1.06
C TRP A 105 8.34 -12.68 2.50
N VAL A 106 7.67 -13.29 3.49
CA VAL A 106 7.72 -12.90 4.91
C VAL A 106 9.16 -12.82 5.42
N GLU A 107 9.96 -13.87 5.21
CA GLU A 107 11.34 -13.91 5.72
C GLU A 107 12.19 -12.76 5.16
N SER A 108 12.17 -12.57 3.84
CA SER A 108 12.91 -11.47 3.21
C SER A 108 12.40 -10.10 3.65
N ALA A 109 11.08 -9.94 3.77
CA ALA A 109 10.49 -8.68 4.17
C ALA A 109 10.80 -8.33 5.63
N GLN A 110 10.77 -9.29 6.55
CA GLN A 110 11.14 -9.08 7.96
C GLN A 110 12.61 -8.75 8.12
N ARG A 111 13.50 -9.38 7.33
CA ARG A 111 14.93 -9.08 7.35
C ARG A 111 15.22 -7.65 6.89
N GLU A 112 14.56 -7.20 5.83
CA GLU A 112 14.79 -5.86 5.26
C GLU A 112 13.99 -4.75 5.97
N LEU A 113 12.90 -5.10 6.65
CA LEU A 113 12.01 -4.18 7.35
C LEU A 113 11.63 -4.72 8.76
N PRO A 114 12.58 -4.82 9.70
CA PRO A 114 12.36 -5.46 11.00
C PRO A 114 11.29 -4.79 11.86
N ASP A 115 11.12 -3.47 11.70
CA ASP A 115 10.20 -2.65 12.50
C ASP A 115 8.85 -2.38 11.79
N VAL A 116 8.67 -2.87 10.56
CA VAL A 116 7.45 -2.64 9.76
C VAL A 116 6.46 -3.77 9.94
N THR A 117 5.19 -3.43 10.08
CA THR A 117 4.10 -4.40 10.06
C THR A 117 3.88 -4.94 8.65
N LEU A 118 3.97 -6.25 8.49
CA LEU A 118 3.64 -6.93 7.24
C LEU A 118 2.15 -7.31 7.25
N LEU A 119 1.44 -6.97 6.17
CA LEU A 119 0.01 -7.23 6.03
C LEU A 119 -0.21 -8.24 4.89
N GLY A 120 -0.37 -9.51 5.26
CA GLY A 120 -0.80 -10.57 4.35
C GLY A 120 -2.27 -10.41 4.01
N ILE A 121 -2.61 -10.40 2.72
CA ILE A 121 -4.00 -10.35 2.25
C ILE A 121 -4.22 -11.50 1.28
N ASP A 122 -5.10 -12.43 1.65
CA ASP A 122 -5.49 -13.55 0.80
C ASP A 122 -6.28 -13.08 -0.43
N GLU A 123 -6.32 -13.91 -1.46
CA GLU A 123 -7.13 -13.61 -2.63
C GLU A 123 -8.61 -13.37 -2.30
N ARG A 124 -9.22 -12.43 -3.04
CA ARG A 124 -10.61 -11.98 -2.84
C ARG A 124 -10.91 -11.41 -1.45
N SER A 125 -9.89 -11.07 -0.66
CA SER A 125 -10.02 -10.51 0.68
C SER A 125 -9.49 -9.09 0.74
N ALA A 126 -9.88 -8.34 1.78
CA ALA A 126 -9.50 -6.95 1.96
C ALA A 126 -9.38 -6.58 3.44
N ALA A 127 -8.40 -5.73 3.75
CA ALA A 127 -8.40 -4.88 4.92
C ALA A 127 -8.98 -3.52 4.52
N PHE A 128 -10.02 -3.06 5.19
CA PHE A 128 -10.60 -1.74 4.93
C PHE A 128 -10.72 -0.93 6.22
N TRP A 129 -10.53 0.39 6.09
CA TRP A 129 -10.61 1.33 7.20
C TRP A 129 -11.95 2.09 7.11
N SER A 130 -12.75 2.01 8.16
CA SER A 130 -14.00 2.76 8.32
C SER A 130 -14.22 3.09 9.77
N ASP A 131 -14.78 4.26 10.08
CA ASP A 131 -15.20 4.64 11.44
C ASP A 131 -14.10 4.49 12.50
N GLY A 132 -12.86 4.80 12.13
CA GLY A 132 -11.73 4.79 13.07
C GLY A 132 -11.10 3.41 13.33
N GLN A 133 -11.46 2.38 12.55
CA GLN A 133 -11.03 1.00 12.77
C GLN A 133 -10.75 0.27 11.46
N TRP A 134 -9.80 -0.65 11.51
CA TRP A 134 -9.55 -1.60 10.42
C TRP A 134 -10.44 -2.83 10.58
N ARG A 135 -10.98 -3.32 9.46
CA ARG A 135 -11.81 -4.54 9.41
C ARG A 135 -11.38 -5.45 8.27
N ALA A 136 -11.45 -6.75 8.52
CA ALA A 136 -11.24 -7.77 7.49
C ALA A 136 -12.56 -8.05 6.76
N ALA A 137 -12.48 -8.27 5.45
CA ALA A 137 -13.61 -8.66 4.61
C ALA A 137 -13.17 -9.65 3.54
N GLY A 138 -14.11 -10.48 3.10
CA GLY A 138 -13.92 -11.46 2.03
C GLY A 138 -13.84 -12.91 2.54
N PRO A 139 -13.71 -13.89 1.63
CA PRO A 139 -13.72 -15.30 1.97
C PRO A 139 -12.41 -15.83 2.56
N GLY A 140 -11.29 -15.11 2.39
CA GLY A 140 -9.99 -15.44 3.00
C GLY A 140 -9.70 -14.62 4.25
N ALA A 141 -8.45 -14.65 4.70
CA ALA A 141 -7.98 -13.93 5.86
C ALA A 141 -7.17 -12.68 5.51
N VAL A 142 -7.15 -11.74 6.46
CA VAL A 142 -6.12 -10.70 6.55
C VAL A 142 -5.19 -11.06 7.69
N THR A 143 -3.89 -11.16 7.44
CA THR A 143 -2.88 -11.56 8.42
C THR A 143 -1.97 -10.39 8.76
N VAL A 144 -1.97 -9.95 10.01
CA VAL A 144 -1.01 -8.97 10.54
C VAL A 144 0.20 -9.72 11.09
N ILE A 145 1.40 -9.33 10.66
CA ILE A 145 2.65 -9.93 11.08
C ILE A 145 3.58 -8.81 11.58
N HIS A 146 4.06 -8.92 12.81
CA HIS A 146 5.00 -7.98 13.41
C HIS A 146 6.02 -8.73 14.27
N GLY A 147 7.29 -8.69 13.85
CA GLY A 147 8.33 -9.55 14.40
C GLY A 147 7.89 -11.03 14.42
N PRO A 148 7.97 -11.75 15.55
CA PRO A 148 7.56 -13.16 15.62
C PRO A 148 6.04 -13.36 15.71
N LYS A 149 5.25 -12.29 15.87
CA LYS A 149 3.80 -12.39 16.07
C LYS A 149 3.07 -12.39 14.73
N THR A 150 2.25 -13.41 14.52
CA THR A 150 1.34 -13.54 13.38
C THR A 150 -0.09 -13.62 13.88
N SER A 151 -0.99 -12.82 13.33
CA SER A 151 -2.39 -12.71 13.77
C SER A 151 -3.33 -12.65 12.56
N PRO A 152 -4.04 -13.75 12.25
CA PRO A 152 -5.04 -13.77 11.17
C PRO A 152 -6.39 -13.21 11.66
N PHE A 153 -7.09 -12.54 10.76
CA PHE A 153 -8.41 -11.94 10.96
C PHE A 153 -9.34 -12.39 9.83
N ALA A 154 -10.44 -13.04 10.19
CA ALA A 154 -11.49 -13.46 9.26
C ALA A 154 -12.47 -12.31 8.99
N SER A 155 -13.31 -12.47 7.96
CA SER A 155 -14.34 -11.50 7.60
C SER A 155 -15.18 -11.01 8.80
N GLY A 156 -15.36 -9.70 8.90
CA GLY A 156 -16.11 -9.04 9.97
C GLY A 156 -15.30 -8.73 11.23
N MET A 157 -14.13 -9.35 11.42
CA MET A 157 -13.27 -9.06 12.56
C MET A 157 -12.62 -7.68 12.44
N GLU A 158 -12.47 -7.04 13.60
CA GLU A 158 -11.61 -5.87 13.75
C GLU A 158 -10.14 -6.31 13.68
N ILE A 159 -9.36 -5.64 12.83
CA ILE A 159 -7.92 -5.89 12.69
C ILE A 159 -7.18 -5.02 13.69
N THR A 160 -6.39 -5.64 14.56
CA THR A 160 -5.52 -4.95 15.53
C THR A 160 -4.06 -5.05 15.11
N GLY A 161 -3.24 -4.08 15.55
CA GLY A 161 -1.80 -4.05 15.25
C GLY A 161 -1.41 -3.42 13.91
N LEU A 162 -2.37 -2.85 13.18
CA LEU A 162 -2.14 -2.06 11.97
C LEU A 162 -2.21 -0.56 12.29
N ALA A 163 -1.35 0.24 11.68
CA ALA A 163 -1.31 1.67 11.92
C ALA A 163 -2.58 2.38 11.41
N THR A 164 -2.97 3.46 12.09
CA THR A 164 -4.02 4.36 11.60
C THR A 164 -3.58 5.02 10.29
N PRO A 165 -4.46 5.12 9.27
CA PRO A 165 -4.12 5.82 8.04
C PRO A 165 -3.62 7.26 8.28
N ALA A 166 -2.62 7.67 7.51
CA ALA A 166 -1.96 8.94 7.65
C ALA A 166 -2.91 10.12 7.36
N ARG A 167 -2.81 11.18 8.17
CA ARG A 167 -3.53 12.44 7.96
C ARG A 167 -2.73 13.47 7.17
N MET A 168 -1.44 13.21 7.00
CA MET A 168 -0.53 14.01 6.19
C MET A 168 0.35 13.05 5.40
N LEU A 169 0.70 13.42 4.17
CA LEU A 169 1.72 12.67 3.45
C LEU A 169 3.06 12.79 4.19
N PRO A 170 3.88 11.73 4.21
CA PRO A 170 5.27 11.85 4.67
C PRO A 170 5.96 12.99 3.93
N THR A 171 6.97 13.62 4.53
CA THR A 171 7.88 14.51 3.78
C THR A 171 8.56 13.69 2.68
N GLN A 172 8.00 13.75 1.48
CA GLN A 172 8.56 13.07 0.31
C GLN A 172 9.65 14.00 -0.24
N SER A 173 10.90 13.76 0.17
CA SER A 173 12.05 14.41 -0.46
C SER A 173 11.95 14.19 -1.97
N GLY A 174 11.80 15.28 -2.73
CA GLY A 174 11.84 15.20 -4.19
C GLY A 174 13.16 14.59 -4.66
N PRO A 175 13.25 14.04 -5.89
CA PRO A 175 14.54 13.71 -6.44
C PRO A 175 15.39 15.00 -6.40
N THR A 176 16.54 14.93 -5.72
CA THR A 176 17.58 15.95 -5.87
C THR A 176 17.91 15.98 -7.36
N GLY A 177 17.45 17.03 -8.04
CA GLY A 177 17.78 17.25 -9.44
C GLY A 177 19.30 17.31 -9.58
N ASN A 178 19.80 16.60 -10.57
CA ASN A 178 21.08 16.86 -11.19
C ASN A 178 20.83 17.04 -12.68
#